data_AF-A0A2V5ZAM0-F1
#
_entry.id   AF-A0A2V5ZAM0-F1
#
_cell.length_a   1.000
_cell.length_b   1.000
_cell.length_c   1.000
_cell.angle_alpha   90.00
_cell.angle_beta   90.00
_cell.angle_gamma   90.00
#
_symmetry.space_group_name_H-M   'P 1'
#
loop_
_entity.id
_entity.type
_entity.pdbx_description
1 polymer ?
#
loop_
_entity_poly.entity_id
_entity_poly.type
_entity_poly.pdbx_seq_one_letter_code
_entity_poly.pdbx_strand_id
1 'polypeptide(L)'
;MFSPFAWAIEVNRRYLIVSLVIAIFCVTSCTTVSRHEFSEPIAESQTKTGQLMYRNPKTTLIGDALVRFSKTGDFELTLSKGPGITLLSLRQDATFAKITGAFARQGWSGPVAQAPPQLRGWLALRDQFLHAPDQKTLRYVSGNESFLFRF
;
A
#
# COMPACT_ATOMS: atom_id res chain seq x y z
N MET A 1 15.15 0.23 64.16
CA MET A 1 15.96 -0.80 63.48
C MET A 1 15.15 -1.27 62.28
N PHE A 2 15.38 -0.67 61.10
CA PHE A 2 14.56 -0.88 59.90
C PHE A 2 15.06 -2.12 59.16
N SER A 3 14.21 -3.15 59.04
CA SER A 3 14.55 -4.42 58.41
C SER A 3 14.70 -4.27 56.89
N PRO A 4 15.88 -4.57 56.30
CA PRO A 4 16.16 -4.38 54.87
C PRO A 4 15.38 -5.34 53.93
N PHE A 5 14.68 -6.34 54.48
CA PHE A 5 13.96 -7.35 53.71
C PHE A 5 12.62 -6.87 53.12
N ALA A 6 11.99 -5.84 53.70
CA ALA A 6 10.69 -5.35 53.22
C ALA A 6 10.78 -4.60 51.87
N TRP A 7 11.94 -3.98 51.58
CA TRP A 7 12.16 -3.19 50.36
C TRP A 7 12.32 -4.09 49.12
N ALA A 8 12.98 -5.25 49.26
CA ALA A 8 13.23 -6.16 48.15
C ALA A 8 11.94 -6.78 47.56
N ILE A 9 10.95 -7.07 48.41
CA ILE A 9 9.66 -7.66 48.00
C ILE A 9 8.81 -6.62 47.25
N GLU A 10 8.81 -5.37 47.72
CA GLU A 10 8.09 -4.25 47.11
C GLU A 10 8.64 -3.93 45.70
N VAL A 11 9.96 -3.93 45.54
CA VAL A 11 10.65 -3.68 44.26
C VAL A 11 10.35 -4.79 43.26
N ASN A 12 10.48 -6.06 43.67
CA ASN A 12 10.21 -7.20 42.79
C ASN A 12 8.73 -7.25 42.32
N ARG A 13 7.79 -6.86 43.19
CA ARG A 13 6.36 -6.76 42.85
C ARG A 13 6.09 -5.66 41.83
N ARG A 14 6.75 -4.51 41.94
CA ARG A 14 6.63 -3.40 40.98
C ARG A 14 7.23 -3.77 39.61
N TYR A 15 8.38 -4.44 39.59
CA TYR A 15 8.98 -4.94 38.34
C TYR A 15 8.09 -5.96 37.63
N LEU A 16 7.48 -6.88 38.37
CA LEU A 16 6.56 -7.88 37.81
C LEU A 16 5.32 -7.22 37.19
N ILE A 17 4.73 -6.22 37.88
CA ILE A 17 3.59 -5.45 37.34
C ILE A 17 3.99 -4.67 36.08
N VAL A 18 5.15 -4.02 36.08
CA VAL A 18 5.64 -3.28 34.91
C VAL A 18 5.90 -4.23 33.73
N SER A 19 6.49 -5.41 33.96
CA SER A 19 6.68 -6.40 32.89
C SER A 19 5.35 -6.92 32.32
N LEU A 20 4.33 -7.09 33.16
CA LEU A 20 3.02 -7.56 32.74
C LEU A 20 2.30 -6.50 31.90
N VAL A 21 2.38 -5.22 32.30
CA VAL A 21 1.80 -4.10 31.55
C VAL A 21 2.48 -3.92 30.18
N ILE A 22 3.82 -4.03 30.12
CA ILE A 22 4.58 -3.97 28.86
C ILE A 22 4.20 -5.15 27.96
N ALA A 23 4.09 -6.36 28.51
CA ALA A 23 3.69 -7.53 27.75
C ALA A 23 2.29 -7.37 27.14
N ILE A 24 1.31 -6.88 27.92
CA ILE A 24 -0.07 -6.63 27.44
C ILE A 24 -0.09 -5.57 26.33
N PHE A 25 0.68 -4.49 26.45
CA PHE A 25 0.76 -3.42 25.45
C PHE A 25 1.38 -3.89 24.12
N CYS A 26 2.32 -4.84 24.19
CA CYS A 26 2.90 -5.47 23.01
C CYS A 26 1.89 -6.36 22.25
N VAL A 27 0.96 -7.03 22.94
CA VAL A 27 -0.03 -7.91 22.26
C VAL A 27 -1.18 -7.12 21.63
N THR A 28 -1.51 -5.93 22.13
CA THR A 28 -2.58 -5.09 21.57
C THR A 28 -2.14 -4.28 20.33
N SER A 29 -0.85 -4.26 20.01
CA SER A 29 -0.30 -3.52 18.87
C SER A 29 -0.28 -4.34 17.57
N CYS A 30 -1.06 -5.42 17.47
CA CYS A 30 -1.45 -5.97 16.17
C CYS A 30 -2.48 -5.04 15.54
N THR A 31 -1.97 -3.98 14.89
CA THR A 31 -2.74 -3.13 13.98
C THR A 31 -3.67 -3.99 13.14
N THR A 32 -4.97 -3.68 13.17
CA THR A 32 -5.98 -4.27 12.30
C THR A 32 -5.59 -4.01 10.84
N VAL A 33 -4.74 -4.88 10.29
CA VAL A 33 -4.53 -4.96 8.85
C VAL A 33 -5.86 -5.42 8.29
N SER A 34 -6.52 -4.52 7.55
CA SER A 34 -7.76 -4.83 6.85
C SER A 34 -7.55 -6.14 6.07
N ARG A 35 -8.24 -7.21 6.50
CA ARG A 35 -8.22 -8.55 5.87
C ARG A 35 -9.08 -8.55 4.59
N HIS A 36 -9.00 -7.48 3.82
CA HIS A 36 -9.68 -7.44 2.54
C HIS A 36 -8.97 -8.41 1.60
N GLU A 37 -9.68 -9.47 1.24
CA GLU A 37 -9.19 -10.51 0.35
C GLU A 37 -9.51 -10.10 -1.08
N PHE A 38 -8.45 -9.79 -1.83
CA PHE A 38 -8.57 -9.45 -3.24
C PHE A 38 -8.69 -10.74 -4.06
N SER A 39 -9.68 -10.80 -4.94
CA SER A 39 -9.93 -11.92 -5.84
C SER A 39 -8.66 -12.33 -6.61
N GLU A 40 -8.45 -13.63 -6.74
CA GLU A 40 -7.33 -14.18 -7.52
C GLU A 40 -7.49 -13.83 -9.02
N PRO A 41 -6.38 -13.60 -9.77
CA PRO A 41 -6.47 -13.16 -11.16
C PRO A 41 -7.25 -14.15 -12.02
N ILE A 42 -8.40 -13.71 -12.52
CA ILE A 42 -9.26 -14.48 -13.40
C ILE A 42 -8.58 -14.70 -14.76
N ALA A 43 -8.86 -15.83 -15.42
CA ALA A 43 -8.27 -16.24 -16.70
C ALA A 43 -8.44 -15.22 -17.85
N GLU A 44 -9.35 -14.26 -17.72
CA GLU A 44 -9.61 -13.21 -18.72
C GLU A 44 -8.91 -11.86 -18.43
N SER A 45 -7.92 -11.86 -17.53
CA SER A 45 -7.17 -10.64 -17.22
C SER A 45 -6.22 -10.22 -18.36
N GLN A 46 -6.24 -8.94 -18.69
CA GLN A 46 -5.25 -8.35 -19.61
C GLN A 46 -4.02 -7.94 -18.80
N THR A 47 -2.83 -8.33 -19.26
CA THR A 47 -1.56 -7.87 -18.68
C THR A 47 -0.84 -7.00 -19.70
N LYS A 48 -0.41 -5.82 -19.28
CA LYS A 48 0.40 -4.88 -20.05
C LYS A 48 1.69 -4.62 -19.30
N THR A 49 2.79 -4.67 -20.03
CA THR A 49 4.12 -4.39 -19.48
C THR A 49 4.75 -3.27 -20.29
N GLY A 50 5.39 -2.32 -19.64
CA GLY A 50 5.97 -1.16 -20.29
C GLY A 50 6.71 -0.28 -19.30
N GLN A 51 6.79 1.02 -19.60
CA GLN A 51 7.37 2.01 -18.71
C GLN A 51 6.31 2.98 -18.20
N LEU A 52 6.45 3.38 -16.94
CA LEU A 52 5.69 4.47 -16.34
C LEU A 52 6.64 5.61 -15.98
N MET A 53 6.32 6.79 -16.47
CA MET A 53 6.82 8.05 -15.93
C MET A 53 5.73 8.70 -15.08
N TYR A 54 5.96 8.74 -13.77
CA TYR A 54 5.18 9.52 -12.83
C TYR A 54 5.91 10.81 -12.48
N ARG A 55 5.19 11.92 -12.42
CA ARG A 55 5.75 13.22 -12.03
C ARG A 55 4.77 13.96 -11.15
N ASN A 56 5.28 14.51 -10.07
CA ASN A 56 4.60 15.50 -9.24
C ASN A 56 5.57 16.67 -8.98
N PRO A 57 5.17 17.73 -8.26
CA PRO A 57 6.05 18.88 -8.03
C PRO A 57 7.33 18.57 -7.23
N LYS A 58 7.35 17.46 -6.48
CA LYS A 58 8.44 17.09 -5.55
C LYS A 58 9.34 15.98 -6.10
N THR A 59 8.86 15.17 -7.03
CA THR A 59 9.52 13.94 -7.46
C THR A 59 9.17 13.60 -8.90
N THR A 60 10.14 13.01 -9.60
CA THR A 60 9.90 12.32 -10.87
C THR A 60 10.36 10.87 -10.70
N LEU A 61 9.51 9.94 -11.10
CA LEU A 61 9.74 8.50 -10.98
C LEU A 61 9.58 7.90 -12.37
N ILE A 62 10.60 7.17 -12.82
CA ILE A 62 10.56 6.41 -14.06
C ILE A 62 10.95 4.97 -13.73
N GLY A 63 10.14 4.03 -14.19
CA GLY A 63 10.35 2.62 -13.93
C GLY A 63 9.53 1.72 -14.86
N ASP A 64 9.78 0.43 -14.77
CA ASP A 64 9.03 -0.59 -15.49
C ASP A 64 7.69 -0.79 -14.78
N ALA A 65 6.61 -0.75 -15.56
CA ALA A 65 5.25 -0.90 -15.10
C ALA A 65 4.66 -2.20 -15.64
N LEU A 66 4.19 -3.06 -14.74
CA LEU A 66 3.33 -4.19 -15.05
C LEU A 66 1.94 -3.84 -14.56
N VAL A 67 1.00 -3.71 -15.50
CA VAL A 67 -0.40 -3.42 -15.24
C VAL A 67 -1.21 -4.65 -15.59
N ARG A 68 -2.03 -5.12 -14.67
CA ARG A 68 -3.00 -6.18 -14.93
C ARG A 68 -4.38 -5.70 -14.57
N PHE A 69 -5.35 -5.94 -15.44
CA PHE A 69 -6.73 -5.55 -15.19
C PHE A 69 -7.72 -6.52 -15.81
N SER A 70 -8.89 -6.65 -15.20
CA SER A 70 -9.99 -7.50 -15.66
C SER A 70 -11.22 -6.66 -16.00
N LYS A 71 -12.11 -7.20 -16.85
CA LYS A 71 -13.40 -6.54 -17.16
C LYS A 71 -14.33 -6.46 -15.94
N THR A 72 -14.15 -7.34 -14.95
CA THR A 72 -14.84 -7.31 -13.65
C THR A 72 -14.35 -6.16 -12.77
N GLY A 73 -13.24 -5.52 -13.15
CA GLY A 73 -12.71 -4.34 -12.50
C GLY A 73 -11.68 -4.66 -11.42
N ASP A 74 -11.04 -5.82 -11.44
CA ASP A 74 -9.82 -6.03 -10.66
C ASP A 74 -8.67 -5.29 -11.35
N PHE A 75 -7.82 -4.64 -10.57
CA PHE A 75 -6.72 -3.84 -11.05
C PHE A 75 -5.47 -4.05 -10.20
N GLU A 76 -4.36 -4.33 -10.87
CA GLU A 76 -3.04 -4.49 -10.29
C GLU A 76 -2.04 -3.64 -11.07
N LEU A 77 -1.24 -2.88 -10.35
CA LEU A 77 -0.12 -2.12 -10.90
C LEU A 77 1.11 -2.40 -10.06
N THR A 78 2.17 -2.87 -10.69
CA THR A 78 3.49 -2.99 -10.08
C THR A 78 4.46 -2.09 -10.83
N LEU A 79 5.12 -1.21 -10.10
CA LEU A 79 6.17 -0.33 -10.61
C LEU A 79 7.51 -0.74 -10.01
N SER A 80 8.50 -1.01 -10.84
CA SER A 80 9.85 -1.39 -10.44
C SER A 80 10.92 -0.51 -11.08
N LYS A 81 12.10 -0.42 -10.46
CA LYS A 81 13.25 0.33 -11.01
C LYS A 81 14.30 -0.58 -11.66
N GLY A 82 13.95 -1.83 -11.91
CA GLY A 82 14.87 -2.90 -12.30
C GLY A 82 14.60 -4.19 -11.53
N PRO A 83 15.45 -5.22 -11.70
CA PRO A 83 15.22 -6.54 -11.15
C PRO A 83 15.10 -6.50 -9.62
N GLY A 84 13.99 -6.99 -9.08
CA GLY A 84 13.79 -7.15 -7.63
C GLY A 84 13.47 -5.88 -6.84
N ILE A 85 13.52 -4.68 -7.44
CA ILE A 85 13.23 -3.42 -6.74
C ILE A 85 11.81 -2.95 -7.06
N THR A 86 10.85 -3.33 -6.23
CA THR A 86 9.46 -2.84 -6.32
C THR A 86 9.33 -1.49 -5.63
N LEU A 87 9.05 -0.45 -6.41
CA LEU A 87 8.84 0.91 -5.93
C LEU A 87 7.42 1.10 -5.41
N LEU A 88 6.44 0.56 -6.12
CA LEU A 88 5.02 0.66 -5.78
C LEU A 88 4.29 -0.59 -6.25
N SER A 89 3.43 -1.13 -5.40
CA SER A 89 2.46 -2.15 -5.75
C SER A 89 1.09 -1.64 -5.34
N LEU A 90 0.17 -1.57 -6.30
CA LEU A 90 -1.21 -1.15 -6.13
C LEU A 90 -2.10 -2.32 -6.54
N ARG A 91 -3.00 -2.72 -5.65
CA ARG A 91 -4.07 -3.68 -5.92
C ARG A 91 -5.39 -3.04 -5.56
N GLN A 92 -6.37 -3.13 -6.43
CA GLN A 92 -7.65 -2.46 -6.29
C GLN A 92 -8.76 -3.27 -6.93
N ASP A 93 -9.92 -3.27 -6.28
CA ASP A 93 -11.19 -3.74 -6.84
C ASP A 93 -12.22 -2.61 -6.87
N ALA A 94 -13.51 -2.94 -6.94
CA ALA A 94 -14.59 -1.96 -6.99
C ALA A 94 -14.71 -1.08 -5.73
N THR A 95 -14.29 -1.58 -4.57
CA THR A 95 -14.59 -0.97 -3.27
C THR A 95 -13.35 -0.71 -2.42
N PHE A 96 -12.33 -1.56 -2.53
CA PHE A 96 -11.10 -1.51 -1.75
C PHE A 96 -9.87 -1.34 -2.61
N ALA A 97 -8.87 -0.71 -2.02
CA ALA A 97 -7.54 -0.63 -2.60
C ALA A 97 -6.46 -0.79 -1.54
N LYS A 98 -5.33 -1.31 -1.97
CA LYS A 98 -4.11 -1.51 -1.20
C LYS A 98 -2.93 -1.03 -2.01
N ILE A 99 -2.14 -0.14 -1.42
CA ILE A 99 -0.91 0.40 -2.00
C ILE A 99 0.23 0.10 -1.03
N THR A 100 1.30 -0.48 -1.53
CA THR A 100 2.51 -0.80 -0.78
C THR A 100 3.76 -0.45 -1.60
N GLY A 101 4.94 -0.59 -1.00
CA GLY A 101 6.23 -0.34 -1.65
C GLY A 101 6.94 0.90 -1.12
N ALA A 102 8.21 1.05 -1.51
CA ALA A 102 9.09 2.12 -1.02
C ALA A 102 8.53 3.53 -1.28
N PHE A 103 7.80 3.71 -2.38
CA PHE A 103 7.18 4.99 -2.74
C PHE A 103 5.99 5.35 -1.84
N ALA A 104 5.28 4.35 -1.32
CA ALA A 104 4.12 4.53 -0.46
C ALA A 104 4.49 4.84 1.01
N ARG A 105 5.79 4.85 1.36
CA ARG A 105 6.38 5.03 2.70
C ARG A 105 5.86 4.07 3.77
N GLN A 106 4.60 4.22 4.17
CA GLN A 106 3.92 3.36 5.15
C GLN A 106 2.90 2.41 4.51
N GLY A 107 2.67 2.52 3.20
CA GLY A 107 1.59 1.80 2.53
C GLY A 107 0.22 2.25 3.05
N TRP A 108 -0.83 1.90 2.33
CA TRP A 108 -2.19 2.18 2.73
C TRP A 108 -3.11 1.08 2.22
N SER A 109 -4.14 0.75 3.00
CA SER A 109 -5.17 -0.21 2.62
C SER A 109 -6.51 0.25 3.18
N GLY A 110 -7.56 0.24 2.36
CA GLY A 110 -8.89 0.63 2.80
C GLY A 110 -9.86 0.89 1.66
N PRO A 111 -11.08 1.37 1.98
CA PRO A 111 -12.07 1.71 0.97
C PRO A 111 -11.58 2.83 0.07
N VAL A 112 -11.77 2.70 -1.25
CA VAL A 112 -11.29 3.70 -2.25
C VAL A 112 -11.81 5.10 -1.95
N ALA A 113 -13.06 5.22 -1.46
CA ALA A 113 -13.67 6.49 -1.07
C ALA A 113 -12.94 7.21 0.10
N GLN A 114 -12.28 6.44 0.97
CA GLN A 114 -11.55 6.95 2.14
C GLN A 114 -10.06 7.14 1.86
N ALA A 115 -9.62 6.98 0.61
CA ALA A 115 -8.23 7.10 0.25
C ALA A 115 -7.70 8.53 0.51
N PRO A 116 -6.49 8.64 1.10
CA PRO A 116 -5.78 9.90 1.23
C PRO A 116 -5.70 10.64 -0.11
N PRO A 117 -5.82 11.98 -0.14
CA PRO A 117 -5.79 12.76 -1.38
C PRO A 117 -4.58 12.46 -2.27
N GLN A 118 -3.43 12.17 -1.67
CA GLN A 118 -2.17 11.85 -2.35
C GLN A 118 -2.20 10.51 -3.12
N LEU A 119 -3.10 9.59 -2.76
CA LEU A 119 -3.23 8.29 -3.40
C LEU A 119 -4.34 8.28 -4.47
N ARG A 120 -5.24 9.28 -4.47
CA ARG A 120 -6.37 9.34 -5.39
C ARG A 120 -5.96 9.31 -6.86
N GLY A 121 -4.85 9.97 -7.22
CA GLY A 121 -4.30 9.94 -8.58
C GLY A 121 -3.93 8.52 -9.01
N TRP A 122 -3.32 7.73 -8.12
CA TRP A 122 -2.98 6.33 -8.36
C TRP A 122 -4.22 5.43 -8.48
N LEU A 123 -5.22 5.64 -7.62
CA LEU A 123 -6.45 4.83 -7.62
C LEU A 123 -7.35 5.09 -8.83
N ALA A 124 -7.29 6.29 -9.40
CA ALA A 124 -8.03 6.66 -10.60
C ALA A 124 -7.48 5.99 -11.88
N LEU A 125 -6.27 5.41 -11.84
CA LEU A 125 -5.68 4.73 -12.98
C LEU A 125 -6.51 3.54 -13.45
N ARG A 126 -7.12 2.81 -12.52
CA ARG A 126 -8.03 1.69 -12.84
C ARG A 126 -9.04 2.09 -13.88
N ASP A 127 -9.75 3.19 -13.65
CA ASP A 127 -10.81 3.64 -14.55
C ASP A 127 -10.21 3.99 -15.92
N GLN A 128 -9.03 4.61 -15.98
CA GLN A 128 -8.37 4.93 -17.25
C GLN A 128 -8.05 3.68 -18.08
N PHE A 129 -7.58 2.61 -17.43
CA PHE A 129 -7.29 1.33 -18.12
C PHE A 129 -8.55 0.59 -18.55
N LEU A 130 -9.62 0.66 -17.75
CA LEU A 130 -10.91 0.06 -18.11
C LEU A 130 -11.59 0.79 -19.28
N HIS A 131 -11.46 2.12 -19.36
CA HIS A 131 -12.04 2.91 -20.45
C HIS A 131 -11.24 2.82 -21.76
N ALA A 132 -9.92 2.63 -21.68
CA ALA A 132 -9.03 2.64 -22.84
C ALA A 132 -8.07 1.43 -22.87
N PRO A 133 -8.60 0.18 -22.91
CA PRO A 133 -7.80 -1.03 -22.76
C PRO A 133 -6.81 -1.25 -23.90
N ASP A 134 -7.01 -0.69 -25.10
CA ASP A 134 -6.18 -0.98 -26.28
C ASP A 134 -5.12 0.10 -26.59
N GLN A 135 -4.99 1.13 -25.74
CA GLN A 135 -4.01 2.19 -25.98
C GLN A 135 -2.57 1.73 -25.75
N LYS A 136 -1.67 2.08 -26.68
CA LYS A 136 -0.20 1.88 -26.56
C LYS A 136 0.45 2.89 -25.60
N THR A 137 -0.18 4.04 -25.42
CA THR A 137 0.29 5.09 -24.51
C THR A 137 -0.90 5.60 -23.74
N LEU A 138 -0.81 5.61 -22.42
CA LEU A 138 -1.83 6.17 -21.54
C LEU A 138 -1.24 7.38 -20.83
N ARG A 139 -1.85 8.55 -21.02
CA ARG A 139 -1.48 9.77 -20.31
C ARG A 139 -2.65 10.20 -19.43
N TYR A 140 -2.39 10.31 -18.14
CA TYR A 140 -3.38 10.74 -17.16
C TYR A 140 -2.81 11.85 -16.29
N VAL A 141 -3.61 12.89 -16.02
CA VAL A 141 -3.23 14.03 -15.18
C VAL A 141 -4.28 14.19 -14.10
N SER A 142 -3.84 14.20 -12.84
CA SER A 142 -4.70 14.35 -11.67
C SER A 142 -4.15 15.45 -10.79
N GLY A 143 -4.74 16.65 -10.87
CA GLY A 143 -4.22 17.84 -10.19
C GLY A 143 -2.79 18.16 -10.65
N ASN A 144 -1.84 18.14 -9.72
CA ASN A 144 -0.42 18.42 -10.00
C ASN A 144 0.40 17.16 -10.31
N GLU A 145 -0.26 16.01 -10.46
CA GLU A 145 0.39 14.74 -10.77
C GLU A 145 0.12 14.34 -12.21
N SER A 146 1.14 13.81 -12.88
CA SER A 146 1.02 13.25 -14.23
C SER A 146 1.58 11.85 -14.29
N PHE A 147 0.86 10.99 -14.99
CA PHE A 147 1.18 9.60 -15.25
C PHE A 147 1.28 9.42 -16.76
N LEU A 148 2.39 8.87 -17.23
CA LEU A 148 2.60 8.53 -18.63
C LEU A 148 3.07 7.09 -18.71
N PHE A 149 2.20 6.22 -19.21
CA PHE A 149 2.51 4.84 -19.52
C PHE A 149 2.83 4.69 -20.99
N ARG A 150 3.85 3.87 -21.30
CA ARG A 150 4.22 3.44 -22.64
C ARG A 150 4.38 1.93 -22.63
N PHE A 151 3.51 1.23 -23.34
CA PHE A 151 3.47 -0.22 -23.47
C PHE A 151 4.02 -0.68 -24.82
#